data_AF-A0A835LQ51-F1
#
_entry.id   AF-A0A835LQ51-F1
#
_cell.length_a   1.000
_cell.length_b   1.000
_cell.length_c   1.000
_cell.angle_alpha   90.00
_cell.angle_beta   90.00
_cell.angle_gamma   90.00
#
_symmetry.space_group_name_H-M   'P 1'
#
loop_
_entity.id
_entity.type
_entity.pdbx_description
1 polymer ?
#
loop_
_entity_poly.entity_id
_entity_poly.type
_entity_poly.pdbx_seq_one_letter_code
_entity_poly.pdbx_strand_id
1 'polypeptide(L)'
;MGCATKSTQELAIEGQKHLEETIEAAYQILSSMDDELCNPALWSTTSIAASSHSNDNFDMGGGALDEAHLRYKSAVASLRSVLTSIPNSVKAKPHEAGSRNDGTEFQADQSEIEVLEERATSLRTVLTYTYICTL
;
A
#
# COMPACT_ATOMS: atom_id res chain seq x y z
N MET A 1 15.93 33.00 18.74
CA MET A 1 16.20 31.69 18.10
C MET A 1 15.59 31.70 16.72
N GLY A 2 16.42 31.78 15.67
CA GLY A 2 15.93 31.67 14.29
C GLY A 2 15.53 30.23 14.02
N CYS A 3 14.23 29.99 13.81
CA CYS A 3 13.75 28.69 13.36
C CYS A 3 14.15 28.55 11.88
N ALA A 4 15.07 27.63 11.58
CA ALA A 4 15.48 27.33 10.22
C ALA A 4 14.24 26.98 9.41
N THR A 5 13.89 27.81 8.44
CA THR A 5 12.84 27.54 7.47
C THR A 5 13.35 26.40 6.59
N LYS A 6 12.98 25.15 6.91
CA LYS A 6 13.22 24.01 6.04
C LYS A 6 12.80 24.38 4.62
N SER A 7 13.66 24.10 3.65
CA SER A 7 13.37 24.42 2.25
C SER A 7 12.17 23.61 1.77
N THR A 8 11.38 24.14 0.83
CA THR A 8 10.26 23.39 0.21
C THR A 8 10.73 22.05 -0.37
N GLN A 9 11.96 21.98 -0.89
CA GLN A 9 12.57 20.74 -1.38
C GLN A 9 12.83 19.74 -0.24
N GLU A 10 13.28 20.22 0.91
CA GLU A 10 13.53 19.39 2.10
C GLU A 10 12.21 18.83 2.65
N LEU A 11 11.15 19.66 2.69
CA LEU A 11 9.81 19.22 3.05
C LEU A 11 9.23 18.20 2.05
N ALA A 12 9.56 18.30 0.77
CA ALA A 12 9.13 17.33 -0.23
C ALA A 12 9.79 15.96 -0.03
N ILE A 13 11.12 15.94 0.20
CA ILE A 13 11.87 14.70 0.49
C ILE A 13 11.37 14.08 1.81
N GLU A 14 11.17 14.90 2.84
CA GLU A 14 10.65 14.44 4.13
C GLU A 14 9.21 13.91 4.01
N GLY A 15 8.37 14.56 3.20
CA GLY A 15 7.01 14.11 2.92
C GLY A 15 6.98 12.76 2.20
N GLN A 16 7.87 12.56 1.23
CA GLN A 16 7.99 11.29 0.51
C GLN A 16 8.42 10.16 1.45
N LYS A 17 9.42 10.40 2.31
CA LYS A 17 9.85 9.43 3.33
C LYS A 17 8.69 9.01 4.25
N HIS A 18 7.94 9.96 4.79
CA HIS A 18 6.80 9.66 5.65
C HIS A 18 5.67 8.91 4.92
N LEU A 19 5.51 9.15 3.62
CA LEU A 19 4.55 8.41 2.80
C LEU A 19 4.96 6.94 2.68
N GLU A 20 6.23 6.65 2.39
CA GLU A 20 6.77 5.29 2.32
C GLU A 20 6.63 4.57 3.67
N GLU A 21 6.96 5.23 4.79
CA GLU A 21 6.77 4.70 6.14
C GLU A 21 5.29 4.41 6.45
N THR A 22 4.38 5.26 5.98
CA THR A 22 2.93 5.05 6.15
C THR A 22 2.46 3.82 5.38
N ILE A 23 2.95 3.63 4.16
CA ILE A 23 2.62 2.47 3.32
C ILE A 23 3.14 1.19 3.97
N GLU A 24 4.38 1.19 4.45
CA GLU A 24 5.00 0.02 5.09
C GLU A 24 4.28 -0.34 6.40
N ALA A 25 3.94 0.64 7.24
CA ALA A 25 3.18 0.40 8.46
C ALA A 25 1.77 -0.13 8.15
N ALA A 26 1.10 0.38 7.12
CA ALA A 26 -0.20 -0.14 6.68
C ALA A 26 -0.09 -1.60 6.19
N TYR A 27 0.96 -1.93 5.45
CA TYR A 27 1.22 -3.31 5.00
C TYR A 27 1.46 -4.26 6.19
N GLN A 28 2.20 -3.81 7.20
CA GLN A 28 2.43 -4.61 8.42
C GLN A 28 1.14 -4.85 9.21
N ILE A 29 0.24 -3.86 9.29
CA ILE A 29 -1.09 -4.05 9.90
C ILE A 29 -1.85 -5.15 9.15
N LEU A 30 -1.93 -5.05 7.83
CA LEU A 30 -2.67 -6.02 7.00
C LEU A 30 -2.07 -7.43 7.09
N SER A 31 -0.74 -7.54 7.05
CA SER A 31 -0.04 -8.83 7.14
C SER A 31 -0.20 -9.44 8.54
N SER A 32 -0.10 -8.63 9.60
CA SER A 32 -0.31 -9.11 10.97
C SER A 32 -1.77 -9.55 11.20
N MET A 33 -2.74 -8.88 10.57
CA MET A 33 -4.13 -9.34 10.57
C MET A 33 -4.30 -10.64 9.78
N ASP A 34 -3.63 -10.78 8.64
CA ASP A 34 -3.67 -12.00 7.84
C ASP A 34 -3.09 -13.20 8.59
N ASP A 35 -1.95 -13.04 9.28
CA ASP A 35 -1.33 -14.08 10.12
C ASP A 35 -2.24 -14.52 11.29
N GLU A 36 -2.93 -13.58 11.93
CA GLU A 36 -3.92 -13.88 12.97
C GLU A 36 -5.14 -14.61 12.41
N LEU A 37 -5.66 -14.19 11.26
CA LEU A 37 -6.84 -14.78 10.62
C LEU A 37 -6.55 -16.13 9.95
N CYS A 38 -5.34 -16.33 9.44
CA CYS A 38 -4.89 -17.57 8.78
C CYS A 38 -4.56 -18.69 9.77
N ASN A 39 -4.56 -18.45 11.09
CA ASN A 39 -4.28 -19.48 12.08
C ASN A 39 -5.42 -20.53 12.20
N PRO A 40 -5.19 -21.81 11.83
CA PRO A 40 -6.19 -22.88 11.90
C PRO A 40 -6.81 -23.14 13.26
N ALA A 41 -6.06 -22.84 14.32
CA ALA A 41 -6.49 -23.10 15.69
C ALA A 41 -7.65 -22.20 16.15
N LEU A 42 -7.79 -21.00 15.57
CA LEU A 42 -8.80 -20.02 15.99
C LEU A 42 -10.20 -20.31 15.43
N TRP A 43 -10.29 -20.89 14.23
CA TRP A 43 -11.56 -21.33 13.65
C TRP A 43 -11.92 -22.80 13.97
N SER A 44 -10.95 -23.62 14.39
CA SER A 44 -11.21 -25.00 14.84
C SER A 44 -11.98 -25.09 16.16
N THR A 45 -12.11 -23.99 16.92
CA THR A 45 -12.85 -23.94 18.19
C THR A 45 -14.23 -23.32 18.01
N THR A 46 -15.04 -23.86 17.09
CA THR A 46 -16.50 -23.72 17.13
C THR A 46 -17.13 -25.10 16.98
N SER A 47 -16.93 -25.92 18.00
CA SER A 47 -17.82 -27.04 18.28
C SER A 47 -17.90 -27.22 19.79
N ILE A 48 -18.97 -26.62 20.34
CA ILE A 48 -19.67 -26.96 21.58
C ILE A 48 -18.90 -26.72 22.89
N ALA A 49 -19.06 -25.51 23.44
CA ALA A 49 -19.19 -25.34 24.89
C ALA A 49 -20.06 -24.10 25.18
N ALA A 50 -21.38 -24.30 25.22
CA ALA A 50 -22.28 -23.37 25.87
C ALA A 50 -22.01 -23.39 27.37
N SER A 51 -21.38 -22.35 27.92
CA SER A 51 -21.63 -21.77 29.25
C SER A 51 -20.41 -20.99 29.75
N SER A 52 -20.47 -19.67 29.65
CA SER A 52 -20.29 -18.74 30.79
C SER A 52 -20.13 -17.33 30.26
N HIS A 53 -20.97 -16.44 30.75
CA HIS A 53 -20.80 -15.01 30.61
C HIS A 53 -19.52 -14.60 31.35
N SER A 54 -18.44 -14.38 30.62
CA SER A 54 -17.30 -13.60 31.09
C SER A 54 -17.22 -12.36 30.22
N ASN A 55 -17.84 -11.29 30.73
CA ASN A 55 -17.37 -9.94 30.46
C ASN A 55 -15.94 -9.88 31.02
N ASP A 56 -14.95 -10.18 30.19
CA ASP A 56 -13.60 -9.76 30.48
C ASP A 56 -12.95 -9.35 29.17
N ASN A 57 -12.47 -8.11 29.18
CA ASN A 57 -11.80 -7.43 28.10
C ASN A 57 -10.82 -8.37 27.39
N PHE A 58 -10.92 -8.45 26.06
CA PHE A 58 -9.75 -8.75 25.23
C PHE A 58 -8.76 -7.57 25.34
N ASP A 59 -8.21 -7.37 26.54
CA ASP A 59 -6.98 -6.63 26.81
C ASP A 59 -5.84 -7.67 26.75
N MET A 60 -5.75 -8.37 25.63
CA MET A 60 -4.61 -9.21 25.30
C MET A 60 -3.62 -8.33 24.56
N GLY A 61 -2.74 -7.71 25.34
CA GLY A 61 -1.34 -7.42 25.03
C GLY A 61 -1.04 -6.78 23.68
N GLY A 62 -0.54 -5.54 23.73
CA GLY A 62 0.11 -4.87 22.59
C GLY A 62 1.06 -5.81 21.84
N GLY A 63 0.58 -6.29 20.69
CA GLY A 63 1.27 -7.20 19.79
C GLY A 63 1.80 -6.47 18.57
N ALA A 64 2.33 -7.23 17.59
CA ALA A 64 2.82 -6.68 16.34
C ALA A 64 1.78 -5.79 15.62
N LEU A 65 0.49 -6.12 15.74
CA LEU A 65 -0.61 -5.33 15.21
C LEU A 65 -0.76 -3.96 15.90
N ASP A 66 -0.70 -3.90 17.23
CA ASP A 66 -0.84 -2.64 17.98
C ASP A 66 0.38 -1.74 17.75
N GLU A 67 1.58 -2.31 17.66
CA GLU A 67 2.82 -1.62 17.30
C GLU A 67 2.78 -1.08 15.86
N ALA A 68 2.33 -1.88 14.90
CA ALA A 68 2.17 -1.43 13.50
C ALA A 68 1.13 -0.30 13.40
N HIS A 69 0.05 -0.39 14.17
CA HIS A 69 -0.97 0.65 14.26
C HIS A 69 -0.43 1.95 14.89
N LEU A 70 0.37 1.84 15.95
CA LEU A 70 1.06 2.98 16.56
C LEU A 70 1.98 3.68 15.54
N ARG A 71 2.79 2.92 14.79
CA ARG A 71 3.68 3.44 13.75
C ARG A 71 2.93 4.12 12.62
N TYR A 72 1.84 3.52 12.16
CA TYR A 72 0.97 4.12 11.16
C TYR A 72 0.42 5.47 11.61
N LYS A 73 -0.11 5.54 12.85
CA LYS A 73 -0.62 6.80 13.41
C LYS A 73 0.47 7.87 13.52
N SER A 74 1.67 7.48 13.94
CA SER A 74 2.83 8.36 14.04
C SER A 74 3.26 8.89 12.67
N ALA A 75 3.42 8.02 11.67
CA ALA A 75 3.81 8.38 10.31
C ALA A 75 2.80 9.32 9.65
N VAL A 76 1.50 9.06 9.83
CA VAL A 76 0.42 9.94 9.34
C VAL A 76 0.44 11.30 10.03
N ALA A 77 0.72 11.37 11.33
CA ALA A 77 0.82 12.64 12.04
C ALA A 77 1.98 13.49 11.50
N SER A 78 3.14 12.88 11.25
CA SER A 78 4.29 13.56 10.64
C SER A 78 4.02 13.99 9.20
N LEU A 79 3.38 13.14 8.38
CA LEU A 79 3.00 13.49 7.02
C LEU A 79 2.03 14.70 7.00
N ARG A 80 1.06 14.72 7.91
CA ARG A 80 0.15 15.87 8.08
C ARG A 80 0.89 17.13 8.49
N SER A 81 1.86 17.02 9.40
CA SER A 81 2.71 18.14 9.80
C SER A 81 3.47 18.73 8.62
N VAL A 82 4.08 17.88 7.78
CA VAL A 82 4.77 18.29 6.54
C VAL A 82 3.79 18.98 5.60
N LEU A 83 2.60 18.40 5.35
CA LEU A 83 1.58 18.99 4.49
C LEU A 83 1.09 20.35 5.00
N THR A 84 0.92 20.52 6.31
CA THR A 84 0.55 21.82 6.90
C THR A 84 1.66 22.86 6.83
N SER A 85 2.92 22.41 6.72
CA SER A 85 4.10 23.28 6.58
C SER A 85 4.36 23.70 5.13
N ILE A 86 3.54 23.25 4.16
CA ILE A 86 3.56 23.70 2.77
C ILE A 86 2.46 24.76 2.59
N PRO A 87 2.64 26.03 2.98
CA PRO A 87 1.65 27.04 2.65
C PRO A 87 1.73 27.34 1.14
N ASN A 88 0.65 27.01 0.40
CA ASN A 88 0.29 27.61 -0.89
C ASN A 88 1.32 27.61 -2.06
N SER A 89 2.27 26.67 -2.14
CA SER A 89 3.17 26.58 -3.32
C SER A 89 2.44 26.34 -4.66
N VAL A 90 1.14 25.99 -4.62
CA VAL A 90 0.29 25.83 -5.82
C VAL A 90 -0.15 27.18 -6.43
N LYS A 91 0.11 28.33 -5.78
CA LYS A 91 -0.17 29.66 -6.35
C LYS A 91 1.05 30.31 -7.01
N ALA A 92 1.80 29.56 -7.78
CA ALA A 92 2.76 30.10 -8.75
C ALA A 92 2.50 29.49 -10.14
N LYS A 93 1.62 30.17 -10.87
CA LYS A 93 1.61 30.46 -12.32
C LYS A 93 2.06 29.34 -13.31
N PRO A 94 1.25 28.99 -14.33
CA PRO A 94 1.64 28.03 -15.36
C PRO A 94 2.84 28.58 -16.13
N HIS A 95 3.99 27.90 -16.02
CA HIS A 95 5.16 28.15 -16.84
C HIS A 95 5.10 27.22 -18.06
N GLU A 96 4.48 27.75 -19.12
CA GLU A 96 4.74 27.37 -20.50
C GLU A 96 6.20 27.71 -20.88
N ALA A 97 6.73 26.90 -21.80
CA ALA A 97 7.98 27.03 -22.54
C ALA A 97 9.26 26.39 -21.95
N GLY A 98 9.69 25.28 -22.59
CA GLY A 98 11.11 25.16 -22.95
C GLY A 98 11.83 23.83 -22.71
N SER A 99 11.30 22.72 -23.22
CA SER A 99 12.03 21.55 -23.77
C SER A 99 13.57 21.51 -23.59
N ARG A 100 14.05 20.49 -22.85
CA ARG A 100 15.06 19.54 -23.35
C ARG A 100 15.04 18.24 -22.52
N ASN A 101 15.07 17.12 -23.25
CA ASN A 101 15.19 15.70 -22.84
C ASN A 101 14.34 15.28 -21.63
N ASP A 102 13.22 14.60 -21.86
CA ASP A 102 13.31 13.15 -21.98
C ASP A 102 12.15 12.61 -22.81
N GLY A 103 12.49 11.99 -23.93
CA GLY A 103 11.53 11.30 -24.77
C GLY A 103 11.25 9.93 -24.17
N THR A 104 10.02 9.74 -23.71
CA THR A 104 9.34 8.44 -23.78
C THR A 104 9.95 7.30 -22.96
N GLU A 105 9.63 7.23 -21.67
CA GLU A 105 9.60 5.96 -20.93
C GLU A 105 8.19 5.32 -20.86
N PHE A 106 7.26 5.78 -21.71
CA PHE A 106 6.04 5.01 -22.05
C PHE A 106 6.33 3.91 -23.09
N GLN A 107 7.49 3.28 -22.97
CA GLN A 107 7.92 2.18 -23.82
C GLN A 107 8.48 1.06 -22.93
N ALA A 108 7.73 0.68 -21.89
CA ALA A 108 7.66 -0.74 -21.59
C ALA A 108 6.97 -1.34 -22.82
N ASP A 109 7.81 -1.88 -23.69
CA ASP A 109 7.63 -2.11 -25.10
C ASP A 109 6.19 -2.53 -25.46
N GLN A 110 5.49 -1.67 -26.21
CA GLN A 110 4.19 -1.98 -26.83
C GLN A 110 4.21 -3.36 -27.54
N SER A 111 5.37 -3.79 -28.01
CA SER A 111 5.62 -5.11 -28.60
C SER A 111 5.68 -6.25 -27.56
N GLU A 112 6.13 -6.02 -26.33
CA GLU A 112 6.06 -7.01 -25.24
C GLU A 112 4.61 -7.27 -24.82
N ILE A 113 3.78 -6.22 -24.78
CA ILE A 113 2.34 -6.34 -24.51
C ILE A 113 1.66 -7.16 -25.62
N GLU A 114 1.95 -6.88 -26.90
CA GLU A 114 1.40 -7.62 -28.04
C GLU A 114 1.80 -9.10 -28.03
N VAL A 115 3.06 -9.41 -27.68
CA VAL A 115 3.54 -10.79 -27.53
C VAL A 115 2.83 -11.53 -26.39
N LEU A 116 2.57 -10.85 -25.28
CA LEU A 116 1.85 -11.44 -24.15
C LEU A 116 0.37 -11.71 -24.48
N GLU A 117 -0.29 -10.82 -25.21
CA GLU A 117 -1.67 -10.99 -25.68
C GLU A 117 -1.79 -12.14 -26.70
N GLU A 118 -0.84 -12.28 -27.61
CA GLU A 118 -0.77 -13.39 -28.55
C GLU A 118 -0.62 -14.74 -27.82
N ARG A 119 0.30 -14.81 -26.85
CA ARG A 119 0.51 -16.01 -26.03
C ARG A 119 -0.73 -16.38 -25.22
N ALA A 120 -1.41 -15.41 -24.62
CA ALA A 120 -2.64 -15.63 -23.88
C ALA A 120 -3.77 -16.15 -24.79
N THR A 121 -3.88 -15.61 -26.00
CA THR A 121 -4.85 -16.05 -27.01
C THR A 121 -4.57 -17.48 -27.45
N SER A 122 -3.31 -17.81 -27.74
CA SER A 122 -2.89 -19.17 -28.09
C SER A 122 -3.24 -20.16 -26.98
N LEU A 123 -2.91 -19.85 -25.72
CA LEU A 123 -3.22 -20.72 -24.58
C LEU A 123 -4.73 -20.95 -24.43
N ARG A 124 -5.54 -19.89 -24.59
CA ARG A 124 -7.00 -19.96 -24.53
C ARG A 124 -7.58 -20.81 -25.65
N THR A 125 -7.03 -20.74 -26.86
CA THR A 125 -7.44 -21.64 -27.95
C THR A 125 -7.09 -23.09 -27.64
N VAL A 126 -5.88 -23.39 -27.16
CA VAL A 126 -5.47 -24.77 -26.80
C VAL A 126 -6.38 -25.34 -25.71
N LEU A 127 -6.68 -24.56 -24.67
CA LEU A 127 -7.62 -24.96 -23.61
C LEU A 127 -9.01 -25.26 -24.17
N THR A 128 -9.51 -24.39 -25.06
CA THR A 128 -10.82 -24.55 -25.68
C THR A 128 -10.87 -25.79 -26.58
N TYR A 129 -9.87 -25.99 -27.44
CA TYR A 129 -9.76 -27.16 -28.30
C TYR A 129 -9.61 -28.45 -27.49
N THR A 130 -8.80 -28.46 -26.43
CA THR A 130 -8.65 -29.63 -25.56
C THR A 130 -9.96 -29.98 -24.89
N TYR A 131 -10.69 -28.98 -24.38
CA TYR A 131 -12.00 -29.19 -23.76
C TYR A 131 -13.02 -29.73 -24.75
N ILE A 132 -13.07 -29.18 -25.97
CA ILE A 132 -13.98 -29.64 -27.03
C ILE A 132 -13.65 -31.07 -27.47
N CYS A 133 -12.36 -31.43 -27.62
CA CYS A 133 -11.96 -32.79 -28.03
C CYS A 133 -12.15 -33.84 -26.92
N THR A 134 -12.38 -33.42 -25.67
CA THR A 134 -12.61 -34.32 -24.53
C THR A 134 -14.10 -34.60 -24.30
N LEU A 135 -14.99 -33.82 -24.94
CA LEU A 135 -16.45 -34.02 -24.96
C LEU A 135 -16.87 -34.89 -26.16
#